data_AF-A0A354X0S6-F1
#
_entry.id   AF-A0A354X0S6-F1
#
_cell.length_a   1.000
_cell.length_b   1.000
_cell.length_c   1.000
_cell.angle_alpha   90.00
_cell.angle_beta   90.00
_cell.angle_gamma   90.00
#
_symmetry.space_group_name_H-M   'P 1'
#
loop_
_entity.id
_entity.type
_entity.pdbx_description
1 polymer ?
#
loop_
_entity_poly.entity_id
_entity_poly.type
_entity_poly.pdbx_seq_one_letter_code
_entity_poly.pdbx_strand_id
1 'polypeptide(L)'
;SFFCYGLNAMLSNRTKYSDVNNAFDHWKDHMVDMGFGYKLGVDLPSEKRGFIPNSKFYTNIFKNSRWNAHNIISTAIGQGEILTTPLQIANFAAMTANRGYFYTPHVVKERKG
;
A
#
# COMPACT_ATOMS: atom_id res chain seq x y z
N SER A 1 3.10 -18.89 -5.18
CA SER A 1 4.21 -18.15 -5.84
C SER A 1 3.77 -17.01 -6.76
N PHE A 2 2.46 -16.80 -7.00
CA PHE A 2 1.95 -15.82 -7.97
C PHE A 2 2.23 -14.35 -7.59
N PHE A 3 1.96 -13.95 -6.34
CA PHE A 3 2.12 -12.57 -5.88
C PHE A 3 3.58 -12.10 -5.88
N CYS A 4 4.49 -12.91 -5.33
CA CYS A 4 5.93 -12.65 -5.34
C CYS A 4 6.48 -12.53 -6.77
N TYR A 5 6.04 -13.40 -7.68
CA TYR A 5 6.43 -13.33 -9.09
C TYR A 5 5.94 -12.03 -9.74
N GLY A 6 4.68 -11.64 -9.49
CA GLY A 6 4.11 -10.39 -10.01
C GLY A 6 4.86 -9.15 -9.54
N LEU A 7 5.19 -9.07 -8.24
CA LEU A 7 5.98 -7.96 -7.71
C LEU A 7 7.38 -7.94 -8.34
N ASN A 8 8.06 -9.08 -8.43
CA ASN A 8 9.37 -9.16 -9.06
C ASN A 8 9.33 -8.75 -10.54
N ALA A 9 8.30 -9.18 -11.28
CA ALA A 9 8.11 -8.82 -12.69
C ALA A 9 7.88 -7.30 -12.86
N MET A 10 7.07 -6.69 -11.99
CA MET A 10 6.86 -5.23 -12.00
C MET A 10 8.16 -4.47 -11.69
N LEU A 11 8.85 -4.83 -10.61
CA LEU A 11 10.05 -4.13 -10.15
C LEU A 11 11.26 -4.33 -11.07
N SER A 12 11.31 -5.44 -11.81
CA SER A 12 12.37 -5.74 -12.77
C SER A 12 12.09 -5.18 -14.17
N ASN A 13 10.92 -4.60 -14.41
CA ASN A 13 10.56 -4.05 -15.71
C ASN A 13 11.33 -2.74 -16.00
N ARG A 14 12.41 -2.86 -16.77
CA ARG A 14 13.26 -1.74 -17.20
C ARG A 14 12.74 -0.98 -18.41
N THR A 15 11.72 -1.49 -19.12
CA THR A 15 11.08 -0.74 -20.22
C THR A 15 10.10 0.29 -19.70
N LYS A 16 9.47 0.02 -18.54
CA LYS A 16 8.52 0.93 -17.88
C LYS A 16 9.14 1.83 -16.82
N TYR A 17 10.12 1.34 -16.04
CA TYR A 17 10.72 2.08 -14.93
C TYR A 17 12.24 2.17 -15.07
N SER A 18 12.82 3.32 -14.67
CA SER A 18 14.26 3.57 -14.74
C SER A 18 15.09 2.61 -13.87
N ASP A 19 14.59 2.31 -12.67
CA ASP A 19 15.28 1.53 -11.65
C ASP A 19 14.27 0.94 -10.66
N VAL A 20 14.76 0.05 -9.78
CA VAL A 20 13.93 -0.65 -8.78
C VAL A 20 13.32 0.31 -7.76
N ASN A 21 14.05 1.35 -7.35
CA ASN A 21 13.57 2.32 -6.35
C ASN A 21 12.36 3.07 -6.91
N ASN A 22 12.47 3.56 -8.15
CA ASN A 22 11.37 4.23 -8.84
C ASN A 22 10.16 3.29 -9.04
N ALA A 23 10.39 2.06 -9.51
CA ALA A 23 9.32 1.07 -9.67
C ALA A 23 8.58 0.77 -8.34
N PHE A 24 9.33 0.73 -7.23
CA PHE A 24 8.77 0.50 -5.91
C PHE A 24 8.00 1.70 -5.36
N ASP A 25 8.45 2.92 -5.63
CA ASP A 25 7.70 4.13 -5.27
C ASP A 25 6.36 4.20 -6.03
N HIS A 26 6.34 3.81 -7.30
CA HIS A 26 5.08 3.64 -8.03
C HIS A 26 4.16 2.56 -7.44
N TRP A 27 4.73 1.43 -7.01
CA TRP A 27 3.95 0.40 -6.30
C TRP A 27 3.36 0.95 -5.00
N LYS A 28 4.14 1.72 -4.22
CA LYS A 28 3.67 2.40 -3.01
C LYS A 28 2.56 3.39 -3.35
N ASP A 29 2.68 4.17 -4.41
CA ASP A 29 1.67 5.14 -4.82
C ASP A 29 0.34 4.43 -5.14
N HIS A 30 0.37 3.31 -5.84
CA HIS A 30 -0.85 2.49 -6.04
C HIS A 30 -1.46 1.99 -4.73
N MET A 31 -0.64 1.57 -3.74
CA MET A 31 -1.16 1.19 -2.42
C MET A 31 -1.82 2.37 -1.71
N VAL A 32 -1.25 3.57 -1.86
CA VAL A 32 -1.80 4.81 -1.31
C VAL A 32 -3.13 5.17 -1.97
N ASP A 33 -3.23 5.07 -3.29
CA ASP A 33 -4.46 5.31 -4.05
C ASP A 33 -5.58 4.35 -3.62
N MET A 34 -5.22 3.13 -3.19
CA MET A 34 -6.16 2.15 -2.64
C MET A 34 -6.59 2.43 -1.19
N GLY A 35 -6.08 3.51 -0.57
CA GLY A 35 -6.43 3.93 0.78
C GLY A 35 -5.51 3.39 1.88
N PHE A 36 -4.37 2.78 1.55
CA PHE A 36 -3.40 2.34 2.54
C PHE A 36 -2.39 3.44 2.92
N GLY A 37 -1.84 3.37 4.13
CA GLY A 37 -0.77 4.27 4.59
C GLY A 37 -1.22 5.68 5.00
N TYR A 38 -2.47 6.04 4.74
CA TYR A 38 -3.08 7.29 5.16
C TYR A 38 -4.41 7.07 5.89
N LYS A 39 -4.83 8.10 6.63
CA LYS A 39 -6.15 8.13 7.27
C LYS A 39 -7.22 8.23 6.19
N LEU A 40 -8.27 7.40 6.30
CA LEU A 40 -9.41 7.38 5.40
C LEU A 40 -10.39 8.53 5.68
N GLY A 41 -10.32 9.14 6.86
CA GLY A 41 -11.21 10.25 7.24
C GLY A 41 -12.52 9.77 7.84
N VAL A 42 -12.51 8.62 8.52
CA VAL A 42 -13.67 8.10 9.25
C VAL A 42 -14.06 9.04 10.39
N ASP A 43 -15.34 9.04 10.75
CA ASP A 43 -15.95 9.79 11.86
C ASP A 43 -15.55 9.26 13.27
N LEU A 44 -14.36 8.66 13.40
CA LEU A 44 -13.82 8.12 14.64
C LEU A 44 -12.53 8.85 15.07
N PRO A 45 -12.38 9.24 16.35
CA PRO A 45 -11.24 10.03 16.80
C PRO A 45 -9.89 9.28 16.82
N SER A 46 -9.92 7.94 16.83
CA SER A 46 -8.73 7.09 17.03
C SER A 46 -8.24 6.41 15.74
N GLU A 47 -8.41 7.06 14.59
CA GLU A 47 -7.92 6.50 13.32
C GLU A 47 -6.37 6.49 13.26
N LYS A 48 -5.80 5.31 13.03
CA LYS A 48 -4.38 5.11 12.76
C LYS A 48 -4.14 5.12 11.25
N ARG A 49 -3.04 5.73 10.82
CA ARG A 49 -2.71 5.87 9.38
C ARG A 49 -2.10 4.60 8.76
N GLY A 50 -1.64 3.65 9.56
CA GLY A 50 -0.80 2.54 9.08
C GLY A 50 0.59 3.02 8.64
N PHE A 51 1.28 2.21 7.84
CA PHE A 51 2.57 2.51 7.26
C PHE A 51 2.79 1.64 6.00
N ILE A 52 3.08 2.30 4.87
CA ILE A 52 3.55 1.64 3.66
C ILE A 52 4.99 2.14 3.40
N PRO A 53 5.98 1.25 3.33
CA PRO A 53 7.36 1.64 3.12
C PRO A 53 7.57 2.27 1.73
N ASN A 54 8.54 3.17 1.63
CA ASN A 54 8.98 3.77 0.37
C ASN A 54 10.42 3.34 0.04
N SER A 55 10.92 3.69 -1.14
CA SER A 55 12.27 3.32 -1.57
C SER A 55 13.36 3.85 -0.63
N LYS A 56 13.17 5.06 -0.08
CA LYS A 56 14.09 5.71 0.86
C LYS A 56 14.19 4.93 2.18
N PHE A 57 13.08 4.39 2.67
CA PHE A 57 13.04 3.60 3.89
C PHE A 57 13.93 2.35 3.76
N TYR A 58 13.80 1.60 2.66
CA TYR A 58 14.66 0.43 2.41
C TYR A 58 16.11 0.81 2.14
N THR A 59 16.34 1.91 1.41
CA THR A 59 17.70 2.41 1.17
C THR A 59 18.41 2.74 2.50
N ASN A 60 17.69 3.29 3.46
CA ASN A 60 18.23 3.60 4.80
C ASN A 60 18.47 2.33 5.63
N ILE A 61 17.54 1.37 5.61
CA ILE A 61 17.68 0.10 6.36
C ILE A 61 18.85 -0.72 5.84
N PHE A 62 18.93 -0.90 4.53
CA PHE A 62 19.99 -1.69 3.89
C PHE A 62 21.31 -0.91 3.74
N LYS A 63 21.33 0.39 4.09
CA LYS A 63 22.45 1.31 3.89
C LYS A 63 23.02 1.27 2.46
N ASN A 64 22.19 0.92 1.49
CA ASN A 64 22.55 0.67 0.11
C ASN A 64 21.34 0.97 -0.79
N SER A 65 21.56 1.69 -1.89
CA SER A 65 20.53 2.03 -2.87
C SER A 65 20.29 0.93 -3.93
N ARG A 66 21.09 -0.15 -3.90
CA ARG A 66 21.04 -1.28 -4.83
C ARG A 66 20.35 -2.52 -4.26
N TRP A 67 19.30 -2.34 -3.46
CA TRP A 67 18.44 -3.46 -3.09
C TRP A 67 17.56 -3.88 -4.27
N ASN A 68 17.12 -5.14 -4.27
CA ASN A 68 16.35 -5.73 -5.36
C ASN A 68 15.01 -6.29 -4.85
N ALA A 69 14.15 -6.73 -5.77
CA ALA A 69 12.83 -7.26 -5.45
C ALA A 69 12.87 -8.47 -4.48
N HIS A 70 13.95 -9.25 -4.49
CA HIS A 70 14.11 -10.41 -3.61
C HIS A 70 14.23 -10.00 -2.14
N ASN A 71 14.87 -8.86 -1.85
CA ASN A 71 15.02 -8.34 -0.49
C ASN A 71 13.67 -7.92 0.12
N ILE A 72 12.69 -7.56 -0.71
CA ILE A 72 11.38 -7.03 -0.31
C ILE A 72 10.22 -7.90 -0.82
N ILE A 73 10.48 -9.18 -1.14
CA ILE A 73 9.50 -10.05 -1.78
C ILE A 73 8.31 -10.38 -0.86
N SER A 74 8.52 -10.32 0.46
CA SER A 74 7.51 -10.51 1.50
C SER A 74 6.44 -9.42 1.49
N THR A 75 6.81 -8.21 1.06
CA THR A 75 5.90 -7.08 0.86
C THR A 75 4.78 -7.42 -0.14
N ALA A 76 5.04 -8.32 -1.11
CA ALA A 76 4.05 -8.76 -2.10
C ALA A 76 2.85 -9.50 -1.50
N ILE A 77 3.02 -10.11 -0.32
CA ILE A 77 1.98 -10.87 0.39
C ILE A 77 1.46 -10.14 1.63
N GLY A 78 1.75 -8.83 1.74
CA GLY A 78 1.34 -8.01 2.88
C GLY A 78 2.16 -8.26 4.16
N GLN A 79 3.31 -8.90 4.05
CA GLN A 79 4.26 -9.09 5.16
C GLN A 79 5.39 -8.06 5.11
N GLY A 80 6.31 -8.14 6.07
CA GLY A 80 7.43 -7.20 6.21
C GLY A 80 7.02 -5.97 6.99
N GLU A 81 7.42 -4.80 6.49
CA GLU A 81 7.24 -3.51 7.15
C GLU A 81 5.92 -2.82 6.80
N ILE A 82 5.03 -3.50 6.08
CA ILE A 82 3.66 -3.03 5.85
C ILE A 82 2.88 -3.08 7.17
N LEU A 83 2.30 -1.96 7.56
CA LEU A 83 1.31 -1.87 8.65
C LEU A 83 0.02 -1.32 8.09
N THR A 84 -1.06 -2.05 8.26
CA THR A 84 -2.40 -1.63 7.83
C THR A 84 -3.38 -1.76 8.97
N THR A 85 -4.45 -0.97 8.95
CA THR A 85 -5.54 -1.11 9.91
C THR A 85 -6.63 -2.04 9.35
N PRO A 86 -7.40 -2.74 10.20
CA PRO A 86 -8.55 -3.51 9.74
C PRO A 86 -9.56 -2.67 8.94
N LEU A 87 -9.69 -1.37 9.28
CA LEU A 87 -10.55 -0.44 8.56
C LEU A 87 -10.04 -0.18 7.12
N GLN A 88 -8.72 -0.06 6.91
CA GLN A 88 -8.13 0.06 5.58
C GLN A 88 -8.39 -1.19 4.73
N ILE A 89 -8.31 -2.38 5.34
CA ILE A 89 -8.62 -3.64 4.64
C ILE A 89 -10.10 -3.71 4.25
N ALA A 90 -11.00 -3.31 5.17
CA ALA A 90 -12.44 -3.26 4.88
C ALA A 90 -12.76 -2.26 3.76
N ASN A 91 -12.12 -1.09 3.76
CA ASN A 91 -12.27 -0.09 2.71
C ASN A 91 -11.78 -0.61 1.35
N PHE A 92 -10.64 -1.31 1.33
CA PHE A 92 -10.12 -1.92 0.11
C PHE A 92 -11.10 -2.98 -0.46
N ALA A 93 -11.70 -3.81 0.40
CA ALA A 93 -12.72 -4.76 -0.02
C ALA A 93 -13.97 -4.06 -0.59
N ALA A 94 -14.43 -2.99 0.06
CA ALA A 94 -15.56 -2.19 -0.40
C ALA A 94 -15.26 -1.51 -1.75
N MET A 95 -14.09 -0.91 -1.92
CA MET A 95 -13.65 -0.30 -3.17
C MET A 95 -13.58 -1.34 -4.30
N THR A 96 -13.10 -2.56 -4.00
CA THR A 96 -13.08 -3.67 -4.97
C THR A 96 -14.50 -4.06 -5.39
N ALA A 97 -15.42 -4.20 -4.43
CA ALA A 97 -16.83 -4.47 -4.70
C ALA A 97 -17.50 -3.34 -5.50
N ASN A 98 -17.11 -2.10 -5.23
CA ASN A 98 -17.57 -0.88 -5.88
C ASN A 98 -16.83 -0.58 -7.20
N ARG A 99 -16.13 -1.55 -7.81
CA ARG A 99 -15.43 -1.37 -9.10
C ARG A 99 -14.46 -0.18 -9.13
N GLY A 100 -13.83 0.13 -8.00
CA GLY A 100 -12.87 1.22 -7.87
C GLY A 100 -13.46 2.54 -7.36
N TYR A 101 -14.76 2.65 -7.12
CA TYR A 101 -15.32 3.85 -6.49
C TYR A 101 -15.00 3.90 -4.99
N PHE A 102 -14.33 4.98 -4.58
CA PHE A 102 -13.97 5.26 -3.19
C PHE A 102 -15.11 6.01 -2.48
N TYR A 103 -15.56 5.45 -1.35
CA TYR A 103 -16.52 6.08 -0.46
C TYR A 103 -15.93 6.16 0.93
N THR A 104 -15.91 7.34 1.52
CA THR A 104 -15.40 7.52 2.88
C THR A 104 -16.23 6.70 3.88
N PRO A 105 -15.62 5.78 4.65
CA PRO A 105 -16.35 5.00 5.63
C PRO A 105 -16.87 5.90 6.74
N HIS A 106 -18.12 5.68 7.16
CA HIS A 106 -18.79 6.41 8.23
C HIS A 106 -19.56 5.43 9.11
N VAL A 107 -19.55 5.66 10.42
CA VAL A 107 -20.29 4.85 11.40
C VAL A 107 -21.71 5.38 11.57
N VAL A 108 -21.91 6.70 11.53
CA VAL A 108 -23.22 7.32 11.69
C VAL A 108 -24.01 7.27 10.38
N LYS A 109 -25.07 6.45 10.35
CA LYS A 109 -25.97 6.35 9.18
C LYS A 109 -26.80 7.61 8.95
N GLU A 110 -27.38 8.16 10.02
CA GLU A 110 -28.23 9.36 9.99
C GLU A 110 -28.38 9.87 11.43
N ARG A 111 -28.39 11.18 11.64
CA ARG A 111 -28.85 11.77 12.90
C ARG A 111 -30.32 12.12 12.76
N LYS A 112 -31.19 11.39 13.46
CA LYS A 112 -32.57 11.84 13.67
C LYS A 112 -32.55 13.02 14.64
N GLY A 113 -32.84 14.20 14.11
CA GLY A 113 -33.30 15.35 14.89
C GLY A 113 -34.78 15.21 15.19
#